data_AF-A0A1M5G955-F1
#
_entry.id   AF-A0A1M5G955-F1
#
_cell.length_a   1.000
_cell.length_b   1.000
_cell.length_c   1.000
_cell.angle_alpha   90.00
_cell.angle_beta   90.00
_cell.angle_gamma   90.00
#
_symmetry.space_group_name_H-M   'P 1'
#
loop_
_entity.id
_entity.type
_entity.pdbx_description
1 polymer ?
#
loop_
_entity_poly.entity_id
_entity_poly.type
_entity_poly.pdbx_seq_one_letter_code
_entity_poly.pdbx_strand_id
1 'polypeptide(L)'
;MTSSAAAIIPITLTVNDRTGLTLWAPPWEDEDGDEWQGFLGDGQKILLYPNTADLAAFIASGEENDLSDHPGWGQVLKATPDELRPSTEDRYDLDAVYEWAGGEPDPVHVSALADVVDMVAKIADCCDDGKLRRLVEGTPAFAELVDEENTYQGRDGRKRWNELGDTIAESWERAIARVEDWLNWRGDFSESEFDEQASVWERVGAEPIELRFADATYLTVRGDVSVDADGDETATAFLGDDQQVVVFTDLADLARYCREAEEHRLVKLEWWSELADVTDDADFAPAADAAFDLRKPSSAGAGVLRQLAEFCGLEADTDVLDGPDVDKDDWADLVAEVRSCLRDESS
;
A
#
# COMPACT_ATOMS: atom_id res chain seq x y z
N MET A 1 -24.83 -8.52 28.41
CA MET A 1 -24.46 -7.71 27.23
C MET A 1 -22.97 -7.50 27.37
N THR A 2 -22.17 -8.20 26.57
CA THR A 2 -20.75 -7.90 26.44
C THR A 2 -20.67 -6.48 25.91
N SER A 3 -20.23 -5.53 26.75
CA SER A 3 -19.80 -4.23 26.26
C SER A 3 -18.78 -4.51 25.17
N SER A 4 -19.09 -4.12 23.94
CA SER A 4 -18.10 -4.04 22.88
C SER A 4 -16.99 -3.15 23.43
N ALA A 5 -15.76 -3.64 23.50
CA ALA A 5 -14.65 -2.79 23.90
C ALA A 5 -14.62 -1.58 22.95
N ALA A 6 -14.40 -0.38 23.50
CA ALA A 6 -14.17 0.81 22.69
C ALA A 6 -12.96 0.54 21.78
N ALA A 7 -13.11 0.78 20.48
CA ALA A 7 -12.11 0.43 19.48
C ALA A 7 -11.06 1.54 19.36
N ILE A 8 -9.81 1.14 19.12
CA ILE A 8 -8.75 2.00 18.60
C ILE A 8 -8.35 1.38 17.26
N ILE A 9 -8.41 2.15 16.19
CA ILE A 9 -8.15 1.68 14.83
C ILE A 9 -6.93 2.39 14.25
N PRO A 10 -6.02 1.65 13.58
CA PRO A 10 -4.95 2.25 12.82
C PRO A 10 -5.50 2.91 11.55
N ILE A 11 -5.08 4.14 11.28
CA ILE A 11 -5.49 4.89 10.10
C ILE A 11 -4.26 5.50 9.41
N THR A 12 -4.37 5.79 8.11
CA THR A 12 -3.40 6.66 7.43
C THR A 12 -3.98 8.02 7.10
N LEU A 13 -3.13 9.05 7.18
CA LEU A 13 -3.42 10.39 6.68
C LEU A 13 -2.39 10.74 5.60
N THR A 14 -2.85 11.07 4.40
CA THR A 14 -2.02 11.60 3.31
C THR A 14 -2.23 13.10 3.19
N VAL A 15 -1.15 13.88 3.37
CA VAL A 15 -1.16 15.34 3.35
C VAL A 15 0.12 15.87 2.71
N ASN A 16 -0.01 16.69 1.66
CA ASN A 16 1.11 17.24 0.88
C ASN A 16 2.08 16.15 0.38
N ASP A 17 1.55 15.13 -0.30
CA ASP A 17 2.29 13.99 -0.87
C ASP A 17 3.05 13.17 0.19
N ARG A 18 2.63 13.26 1.46
CA ARG A 18 3.22 12.50 2.56
C ARG A 18 2.14 11.73 3.30
N THR A 19 2.29 10.42 3.34
CA THR A 19 1.40 9.52 4.07
C THR A 19 2.01 9.09 5.39
N GLY A 20 1.21 9.13 6.46
CA GLY A 20 1.64 8.71 7.79
C GLY A 20 0.59 7.90 8.54
N LEU A 21 1.07 6.91 9.27
CA LEU A 21 0.30 6.00 10.11
C LEU A 21 0.08 6.58 11.49
N THR A 22 -1.16 6.55 11.98
CA THR A 22 -1.53 6.92 13.35
C THR A 22 -2.64 6.03 13.88
N LEU A 23 -3.10 6.28 15.11
CA LEU A 23 -4.27 5.61 15.68
C LEU A 23 -5.41 6.61 15.88
N TRP A 24 -6.63 6.18 15.61
CA TRP A 24 -7.85 6.92 15.87
C TRP A 24 -8.77 6.09 16.78
N ALA A 25 -9.32 6.74 17.80
CA ALA A 25 -10.38 6.20 18.64
C ALA A 25 -11.69 6.92 18.25
N PRO A 26 -12.62 6.21 17.58
CA PRO A 26 -13.97 6.72 17.33
C PRO A 26 -14.70 7.05 18.63
N PRO A 27 -15.81 7.80 18.57
CA PRO A 27 -16.56 8.19 19.76
C PRO A 27 -16.82 7.04 20.74
N TRP A 28 -16.47 7.23 22.01
CA TRP A 28 -16.72 6.31 23.11
C TRP A 28 -17.29 7.04 24.33
N GLU A 29 -18.08 6.35 25.14
CA GLU A 29 -18.55 6.85 26.43
C GLU A 29 -17.68 6.27 27.55
N ASP A 30 -17.29 7.11 28.52
CA ASP A 30 -16.62 6.65 29.73
C ASP A 30 -17.60 6.15 30.82
N GLU A 31 -17.07 5.80 32.00
CA GLU A 31 -17.90 5.30 33.11
C GLU A 31 -18.88 6.35 33.68
N ASP A 32 -18.57 7.64 33.50
CA ASP A 32 -19.38 8.77 33.95
C ASP A 32 -20.42 9.20 32.89
N GLY A 33 -20.32 8.64 31.67
CA GLY A 33 -21.20 8.91 30.54
C GLY A 33 -20.80 10.13 29.72
N ASP A 34 -19.55 10.61 29.88
CA ASP A 34 -18.98 11.65 29.03
C ASP A 34 -18.52 11.02 27.70
N GLU A 35 -18.84 11.67 26.59
CA GLU A 35 -18.46 11.23 25.23
C GLU A 35 -17.09 11.80 24.86
N TRP A 36 -16.22 10.93 24.35
CA TRP A 36 -14.85 11.23 23.99
C TRP A 36 -14.54 10.68 22.61
N GLN A 37 -13.58 11.29 21.92
CA GLN A 37 -12.91 10.76 20.73
C GLN A 37 -11.47 11.27 20.74
N GLY A 38 -10.56 10.62 20.02
CA GLY A 38 -9.17 11.06 20.04
C GLY A 38 -8.28 10.39 19.01
N PHE A 39 -7.11 10.98 18.81
CA PHE A 39 -6.04 10.41 18.00
C PHE A 39 -4.85 10.10 18.89
N LEU A 40 -3.93 9.27 18.40
CA LEU A 40 -2.64 9.14 19.02
C LEU A 40 -1.90 10.48 18.94
N GLY A 41 -1.70 11.11 20.10
CA GLY A 41 -1.09 12.43 20.22
C GLY A 41 -0.25 12.62 21.47
N ASP A 42 0.53 13.70 21.50
CA ASP A 42 1.37 14.12 22.63
C ASP A 42 0.74 15.24 23.48
N GLY A 43 -0.58 15.42 23.39
CA GLY A 43 -1.33 16.52 23.98
C GLY A 43 -1.23 17.85 23.22
N GLN A 44 -0.42 17.92 22.16
CA GLN A 44 -0.30 19.11 21.30
C GLN A 44 -0.44 18.81 19.81
N LYS A 45 -0.02 17.63 19.38
CA LYS A 45 0.01 17.20 17.98
C LYS A 45 -0.42 15.75 17.85
N ILE A 46 -1.00 15.44 16.70
CA ILE A 46 -1.22 14.07 16.24
C ILE A 46 0.12 13.50 15.78
N LEU A 47 0.52 12.35 16.32
CA LEU A 47 1.77 11.69 15.95
C LEU A 47 1.54 10.78 14.74
N LEU A 48 2.40 10.89 13.74
CA LEU A 48 2.38 10.02 12.55
C LEU A 48 3.72 9.35 12.34
N TYR A 49 3.67 8.08 11.94
CA TYR A 49 4.83 7.22 11.72
C TYR A 49 4.88 6.73 10.26
N PRO A 50 6.06 6.40 9.71
CA PRO A 50 6.20 6.01 8.30
C PRO A 50 5.81 4.54 8.03
N ASN A 51 5.81 3.69 9.06
CA ASN A 51 5.55 2.27 8.94
C ASN A 51 5.00 1.68 10.26
N THR A 52 4.49 0.46 10.18
CA THR A 52 3.94 -0.27 11.34
C THR A 52 4.98 -0.58 12.41
N ALA A 53 6.24 -0.82 12.03
CA ALA A 53 7.33 -1.11 12.95
C ALA A 53 7.68 0.08 13.85
N ASP A 54 7.73 1.29 13.29
CA ASP A 54 7.99 2.53 14.02
C ASP A 54 6.84 2.87 14.98
N LEU A 55 5.59 2.70 14.55
CA LEU A 55 4.44 2.85 15.44
C LEU A 55 4.46 1.81 16.57
N ALA A 56 4.74 0.54 16.26
CA ALA A 56 4.86 -0.53 17.25
C ALA A 56 5.98 -0.23 18.26
N ALA A 57 7.12 0.28 17.80
CA ALA A 57 8.23 0.68 18.67
C ALA A 57 7.83 1.81 19.62
N PHE A 58 7.09 2.81 19.13
CA PHE A 58 6.52 3.85 19.99
C PHE A 58 5.57 3.27 21.05
N ILE A 59 4.61 2.43 20.65
CA ILE A 59 3.65 1.80 21.57
C ILE A 59 4.40 0.98 22.64
N ALA A 60 5.39 0.19 22.23
CA ALA A 60 6.21 -0.64 23.12
C ALA A 60 7.09 0.17 24.08
N SER A 61 7.42 1.42 23.75
CA SER A 61 8.18 2.31 24.64
C SER A 61 7.42 2.66 25.92
N GLY A 62 6.07 2.58 25.88
CA GLY A 62 5.19 2.96 26.97
C GLY A 62 5.16 4.46 27.26
N GLU A 63 5.56 5.30 26.29
CA GLU A 63 5.42 6.74 26.37
C GLU A 63 3.94 7.15 26.51
N GLU A 64 3.66 8.03 27.47
CA GLU A 64 2.32 8.55 27.73
C GLU A 64 1.84 9.38 26.54
N ASN A 65 0.58 9.20 26.17
CA ASN A 65 -0.05 9.80 24.99
C ASN A 65 -1.56 9.96 25.22
N ASP A 66 -2.22 10.70 24.34
CA ASP A 66 -3.64 11.06 24.48
C ASP A 66 -4.61 9.86 24.51
N LEU A 67 -4.18 8.67 24.07
CA LEU A 67 -4.98 7.44 24.13
C LEU A 67 -4.63 6.54 25.32
N SER A 68 -3.71 6.93 26.19
CA SER A 68 -3.20 6.06 27.28
C SER A 68 -4.28 5.65 28.29
N ASP A 69 -5.27 6.53 28.52
CA ASP A 69 -6.40 6.28 29.42
C ASP A 69 -7.60 5.61 28.71
N HIS A 70 -7.51 5.38 27.40
CA HIS A 70 -8.59 4.76 26.64
C HIS A 70 -8.81 3.29 27.09
N PRO A 71 -10.06 2.83 27.27
CA PRO A 71 -10.34 1.45 27.72
C PRO A 71 -9.76 0.35 26.82
N GLY A 72 -9.60 0.65 25.52
CA GLY A 72 -8.99 -0.22 24.52
C GLY A 72 -7.45 -0.18 24.45
N TRP A 73 -6.77 0.75 25.12
CA TRP A 73 -5.31 0.92 25.00
C TRP A 73 -4.51 -0.33 25.38
N GLY A 74 -5.00 -1.09 26.36
CA GLY A 74 -4.39 -2.36 26.77
C GLY A 74 -4.39 -3.46 25.69
N GLN A 75 -5.21 -3.32 24.64
CA GLN A 75 -5.16 -4.17 23.44
C GLN A 75 -4.09 -3.68 22.48
N VAL A 76 -4.02 -2.36 22.24
CA VAL A 76 -2.98 -1.73 21.40
C VAL A 76 -1.57 -2.05 21.90
N LEU A 77 -1.33 -2.02 23.21
CA LEU A 77 -0.05 -2.40 23.82
C LEU A 77 0.41 -3.85 23.52
N LYS A 78 -0.48 -4.69 23.00
CA LYS A 78 -0.20 -6.09 22.66
C LYS A 78 -0.23 -6.35 21.15
N ALA A 79 -0.57 -5.34 20.35
CA ALA A 79 -0.69 -5.48 18.91
C ALA A 79 0.68 -5.79 18.29
N THR A 80 0.71 -6.70 17.33
CA THR A 80 1.87 -6.88 16.45
C THR A 80 1.91 -5.77 15.39
N PRO A 81 3.06 -5.55 14.72
CA PRO A 81 3.11 -4.62 13.58
C PRO A 81 2.02 -4.89 12.53
N ASP A 82 1.78 -6.17 12.17
CA ASP A 82 0.73 -6.56 11.22
C ASP A 82 -0.69 -6.14 11.67
N GLU A 83 -0.99 -6.26 12.96
CA GLU A 83 -2.28 -5.87 13.54
C GLU A 83 -2.47 -4.34 13.60
N LEU A 84 -1.38 -3.57 13.47
CA LEU A 84 -1.39 -2.10 13.42
C LEU A 84 -1.52 -1.57 11.99
N ARG A 85 -1.75 -2.45 11.01
CA ARG A 85 -1.95 -2.02 9.63
C ARG A 85 -3.37 -1.51 9.39
N PRO A 86 -3.53 -0.33 8.78
CA PRO A 86 -4.84 0.19 8.38
C PRO A 86 -5.49 -0.67 7.31
N SER A 87 -6.81 -0.82 7.40
CA SER A 87 -7.60 -1.34 6.29
C SER A 87 -7.62 -0.33 5.13
N THR A 88 -8.13 -0.74 3.96
CA THR A 88 -8.31 0.17 2.81
C THR A 88 -9.32 1.28 3.12
N GLU A 89 -10.31 1.01 3.96
CA GLU A 89 -11.36 1.98 4.34
C GLU A 89 -10.86 3.00 5.39
N ASP A 90 -9.74 2.69 6.06
CA ASP A 90 -9.11 3.52 7.09
C ASP A 90 -7.96 4.38 6.54
N ARG A 91 -8.02 4.73 5.25
CA ARG A 91 -7.04 5.58 4.55
C ARG A 91 -7.69 6.88 4.10
N TYR A 92 -7.15 7.99 4.58
CA TYR A 92 -7.71 9.31 4.33
C TYR A 92 -6.70 10.16 3.58
N ASP A 93 -6.90 10.27 2.26
CA ASP A 93 -6.09 11.11 1.39
C ASP A 93 -6.72 12.49 1.21
N LEU A 94 -6.10 13.50 1.85
CA LEU A 94 -6.56 14.88 1.77
C LEU A 94 -6.16 15.54 0.43
N ASP A 95 -5.17 15.00 -0.28
CA ASP A 95 -4.68 15.53 -1.55
C ASP A 95 -5.55 15.04 -2.73
N ALA A 96 -6.03 13.79 -2.69
CA ALA A 96 -6.91 13.19 -3.70
C ALA A 96 -8.30 13.85 -3.83
N VAL A 97 -8.70 14.66 -2.86
CA VAL A 97 -9.99 15.38 -2.84
C VAL A 97 -10.26 16.19 -4.12
N TYR A 98 -9.22 16.78 -4.72
CA TYR A 98 -9.36 17.53 -5.97
C TYR A 98 -9.68 16.64 -7.17
N GLU A 99 -9.13 15.42 -7.20
CA GLU A 99 -9.39 14.43 -8.25
C GLU A 99 -10.85 13.99 -8.17
N TRP A 100 -11.28 13.53 -7.00
CA TRP A 100 -12.65 13.02 -6.82
C TRP A 100 -13.68 14.11 -7.11
N ALA A 101 -13.50 15.31 -6.57
CA ALA A 101 -14.42 16.42 -6.80
C ALA A 101 -14.45 16.92 -8.25
N GLY A 102 -13.35 16.75 -8.99
CA GLY A 102 -13.26 17.04 -10.42
C GLY A 102 -13.87 15.97 -11.32
N GLY A 103 -14.05 14.75 -10.78
CA GLY A 103 -14.62 13.60 -11.46
C GLY A 103 -16.16 13.60 -11.56
N GLU A 104 -16.70 12.49 -12.08
CA GLU A 104 -18.14 12.25 -12.03
C GLU A 104 -18.57 11.84 -10.61
N PRO A 105 -19.79 12.21 -10.16
CA PRO A 105 -20.31 11.83 -8.84
C PRO A 105 -20.78 10.37 -8.82
N ASP A 106 -19.87 9.44 -9.06
CA ASP A 106 -20.11 8.03 -8.81
C ASP A 106 -20.00 7.71 -7.30
N PRO A 107 -20.56 6.57 -6.85
CA PRO A 107 -20.60 6.26 -5.41
C PRO A 107 -19.24 6.18 -4.74
N VAL A 108 -18.18 5.80 -5.46
CA VAL A 108 -16.83 5.66 -4.88
C VAL A 108 -16.26 7.03 -4.58
N HIS A 109 -16.27 7.95 -5.55
CA HIS A 109 -15.82 9.32 -5.33
C HIS A 109 -16.63 10.06 -4.27
N VAL A 110 -17.95 9.87 -4.25
CA VAL A 110 -18.82 10.52 -3.24
C VAL A 110 -18.48 10.02 -1.84
N SER A 111 -18.33 8.70 -1.65
CA SER A 111 -17.97 8.11 -0.35
C SER A 111 -16.60 8.58 0.11
N ALA A 112 -15.56 8.40 -0.72
CA ALA A 112 -14.19 8.76 -0.37
C ALA A 112 -14.05 10.23 0.02
N LEU A 113 -14.72 11.12 -0.73
CA LEU A 113 -14.74 12.54 -0.44
C LEU A 113 -15.47 12.86 0.88
N ALA A 114 -16.59 12.18 1.15
CA ALA A 114 -17.33 12.34 2.41
C ALA A 114 -16.50 11.87 3.61
N ASP A 115 -15.84 10.72 3.50
CA ASP A 115 -15.01 10.12 4.54
C ASP A 115 -13.83 11.03 4.91
N VAL A 116 -13.18 11.65 3.93
CA VAL A 116 -12.09 12.61 4.17
C VAL A 116 -12.60 13.91 4.79
N VAL A 117 -13.73 14.45 4.33
CA VAL A 117 -14.33 15.66 4.92
C VAL A 117 -14.74 15.43 6.37
N ASP A 118 -15.33 14.26 6.67
CA ASP A 118 -15.70 13.86 8.03
C ASP A 118 -14.46 13.67 8.91
N MET A 119 -13.41 13.05 8.40
CA MET A 119 -12.14 12.90 9.14
C MET A 119 -11.51 14.25 9.48
N VAL A 120 -11.54 15.23 8.57
CA VAL A 120 -11.06 16.60 8.86
C VAL A 120 -11.90 17.27 9.94
N ALA A 121 -13.21 17.03 10.01
CA ALA A 121 -14.06 17.51 11.09
C ALA A 121 -13.68 16.88 12.44
N LYS A 122 -13.46 15.57 12.48
CA LYS A 122 -12.98 14.85 13.68
C LYS A 122 -11.64 15.38 14.18
N ILE A 123 -10.69 15.66 13.28
CA ILE A 123 -9.40 16.29 13.62
C ILE A 123 -9.64 17.68 14.23
N ALA A 124 -10.54 18.48 13.64
CA ALA A 124 -10.86 19.82 14.13
C ALA A 124 -11.46 19.83 15.54
N ASP A 125 -12.27 18.83 15.86
CA ASP A 125 -12.86 18.65 17.18
C ASP A 125 -11.82 18.17 18.19
N CYS A 126 -11.08 17.11 17.89
CA CYS A 126 -10.05 16.56 18.78
C CYS A 126 -8.95 17.59 19.10
N CYS A 127 -8.59 18.43 18.14
CA CYS A 127 -7.55 19.46 18.31
C CYS A 127 -8.09 20.83 18.78
N ASP A 128 -9.39 20.93 19.09
CA ASP A 128 -10.06 22.17 19.48
C ASP A 128 -9.86 23.34 18.48
N ASP A 129 -9.72 23.03 17.20
CA ASP A 129 -9.50 24.01 16.13
C ASP A 129 -10.81 24.63 15.65
N GLY A 130 -11.29 25.64 16.36
CA GLY A 130 -12.52 26.33 16.02
C GLY A 130 -12.53 27.05 14.65
N LYS A 131 -11.37 27.24 13.99
CA LYS A 131 -11.33 27.80 12.63
C LYS A 131 -11.47 26.72 11.58
N LEU A 132 -10.80 25.58 11.76
CA LEU A 132 -10.97 24.41 10.90
C LEU A 132 -12.41 23.93 10.98
N ARG A 133 -12.93 23.75 12.21
CA ARG A 133 -14.31 23.34 12.47
C ARG A 133 -15.33 24.24 11.78
N ARG A 134 -15.17 25.57 11.88
CA ARG A 134 -16.03 26.53 11.16
C ARG A 134 -15.93 26.39 9.65
N LEU A 135 -14.75 26.07 9.11
CA LEU A 135 -14.56 25.88 7.68
C LEU A 135 -15.32 24.63 7.20
N VAL A 136 -15.19 23.50 7.90
CA VAL A 136 -15.84 22.25 7.48
C VAL A 136 -17.33 22.23 7.81
N GLU A 137 -17.72 22.40 9.07
CA GLU A 137 -19.13 22.33 9.50
C GLU A 137 -19.95 23.55 9.07
N GLY A 138 -19.30 24.70 8.90
CA GLY A 138 -19.97 25.94 8.50
C GLY A 138 -20.24 26.04 7.00
N THR A 139 -19.78 25.07 6.21
CA THR A 139 -19.92 25.06 4.75
C THR A 139 -21.03 24.10 4.34
N PRO A 140 -22.18 24.60 3.83
CA PRO A 140 -23.35 23.75 3.54
C PRO A 140 -23.08 22.60 2.56
N ALA A 141 -22.17 22.79 1.60
CA ALA A 141 -21.83 21.75 0.63
C ALA A 141 -21.12 20.54 1.29
N PHE A 142 -20.28 20.77 2.30
CA PHE A 142 -19.65 19.70 3.07
C PHE A 142 -20.63 18.99 3.99
N ALA A 143 -21.52 19.74 4.65
CA ALA A 143 -22.59 19.15 5.46
C ALA A 143 -23.53 18.27 4.63
N GLU A 144 -23.87 18.68 3.41
CA GLU A 144 -24.68 17.88 2.49
C GLU A 144 -23.94 16.65 1.97
N LEU A 145 -22.63 16.74 1.73
CA LEU A 145 -21.81 15.61 1.29
C LEU A 145 -21.75 14.48 2.34
N VAL A 146 -21.60 14.84 3.62
CA VAL A 146 -21.48 13.86 4.73
C VAL A 146 -22.85 13.29 5.14
N ASP A 147 -23.96 13.90 4.71
CA ASP A 147 -25.31 13.39 4.99
C ASP A 147 -25.56 12.06 4.24
N GLU A 148 -25.87 10.98 4.96
CA GLU A 148 -26.14 9.66 4.38
C GLU A 148 -27.31 9.64 3.36
N GLU A 149 -28.23 10.60 3.43
CA GLU A 149 -29.38 10.71 2.52
C GLU A 149 -29.05 11.49 1.23
N ASN A 150 -27.80 11.93 1.05
CA ASN A 150 -27.42 12.74 -0.10
C ASN A 150 -27.57 11.99 -1.43
N THR A 151 -27.72 12.77 -2.51
CA THR A 151 -27.69 12.22 -3.86
C THR A 151 -27.23 13.24 -4.88
N TYR A 152 -26.18 12.90 -5.62
CA TYR A 152 -25.65 13.73 -6.70
C TYR A 152 -26.14 13.31 -8.10
N GLN A 153 -27.18 12.47 -8.14
CA GLN A 153 -27.76 11.98 -9.39
C GLN A 153 -28.74 12.97 -10.04
N GLY A 154 -28.90 12.84 -11.35
CA GLY A 154 -29.78 13.72 -12.14
C GLY A 154 -29.24 15.14 -12.30
N ARG A 155 -30.08 16.04 -12.86
CA ARG A 155 -29.64 17.40 -13.21
C ARG A 155 -29.30 18.24 -11.98
N ASP A 156 -30.15 18.20 -10.95
CA ASP A 156 -29.98 19.02 -9.76
C ASP A 156 -28.84 18.48 -8.86
N GLY A 157 -28.67 17.16 -8.80
CA GLY A 157 -27.52 16.53 -8.14
C GLY A 157 -26.20 16.91 -8.79
N ARG A 158 -26.09 16.83 -10.11
CA ARG A 158 -24.89 17.29 -10.84
C ARG A 158 -24.58 18.77 -10.62
N LYS A 159 -25.61 19.61 -10.47
CA LYS A 159 -25.40 21.03 -10.16
C LYS A 159 -24.77 21.20 -8.77
N ARG A 160 -25.27 20.49 -7.77
CA ARG A 160 -24.72 20.48 -6.40
C ARG A 160 -23.30 19.91 -6.35
N TRP A 161 -23.02 18.87 -7.13
CA TRP A 161 -21.67 18.31 -7.25
C TRP A 161 -20.67 19.33 -7.78
N ASN A 162 -21.03 20.04 -8.86
CA ASN A 162 -20.18 21.10 -9.39
C ASN A 162 -19.96 22.24 -8.37
N GLU A 163 -21.01 22.62 -7.61
CA GLU A 163 -20.90 23.60 -6.54
C GLU A 163 -19.99 23.13 -5.39
N LEU A 164 -20.03 21.84 -5.06
CA LEU A 164 -19.10 21.22 -4.11
C LEU A 164 -17.65 21.27 -4.63
N GLY A 165 -17.43 20.95 -5.92
CA GLY A 165 -16.11 21.05 -6.55
C GLY A 165 -15.55 22.48 -6.53
N ASP A 166 -16.38 23.49 -6.84
CA ASP A 166 -16.00 24.90 -6.71
C ASP A 166 -15.65 25.25 -5.25
N THR A 167 -16.44 24.75 -4.29
CA THR A 167 -16.22 24.98 -2.86
C THR A 167 -14.89 24.37 -2.39
N ILE A 168 -14.56 23.16 -2.85
CA ILE A 168 -13.30 22.48 -2.56
C ILE A 168 -12.13 23.29 -3.11
N ALA A 169 -12.18 23.65 -4.40
CA ALA A 169 -11.13 24.43 -5.05
C ALA A 169 -10.85 25.77 -4.35
N GLU A 170 -11.86 26.39 -3.73
CA GLU A 170 -11.73 27.67 -3.03
C GLU A 170 -11.28 27.58 -1.57
N SER A 171 -11.45 26.41 -0.92
CA SER A 171 -11.36 26.30 0.53
C SER A 171 -10.49 25.19 1.07
N TRP A 172 -10.29 24.10 0.32
CA TRP A 172 -9.68 22.88 0.82
C TRP A 172 -8.21 23.05 1.19
N GLU A 173 -7.45 23.82 0.42
CA GLU A 173 -6.06 24.19 0.75
C GLU A 173 -5.91 24.80 2.16
N ARG A 174 -6.91 25.57 2.61
CA ARG A 174 -6.89 26.14 3.96
C ARG A 174 -7.20 25.09 5.04
N ALA A 175 -7.95 24.05 4.69
CA ALA A 175 -8.19 22.92 5.56
C ALA A 175 -6.91 22.09 5.70
N ILE A 176 -6.27 21.73 4.58
CA ILE A 176 -4.97 21.04 4.52
C ILE A 176 -3.93 21.74 5.40
N ALA A 177 -3.71 23.04 5.18
CA ALA A 177 -2.72 23.80 5.95
C ALA A 177 -3.01 23.81 7.47
N ARG A 178 -4.29 23.73 7.86
CA ARG A 178 -4.67 23.65 9.28
C ARG A 178 -4.49 22.26 9.85
N VAL A 179 -4.84 21.23 9.10
CA VAL A 179 -4.60 19.85 9.51
C VAL A 179 -3.10 19.64 9.67
N GLU A 180 -2.29 20.03 8.68
CA GLU A 180 -0.82 19.95 8.72
C GLU A 180 -0.23 20.62 9.95
N ASP A 181 -0.74 21.80 10.34
CA ASP A 181 -0.31 22.48 11.57
C ASP A 181 -0.46 21.60 12.82
N TRP A 182 -1.38 20.62 12.85
CA TRP A 182 -1.61 19.67 13.95
C TRP A 182 -0.80 18.37 13.86
N LEU A 183 -0.14 18.11 12.73
CA LEU A 183 0.59 16.87 12.51
C LEU A 183 2.04 16.96 13.00
N ASN A 184 2.53 15.88 13.59
CA ASN A 184 3.93 15.69 13.98
C ASN A 184 4.45 14.40 13.35
N TRP A 185 5.18 14.54 12.25
CA TRP A 185 5.78 13.44 11.49
C TRP A 185 7.03 12.90 12.21
N ARG A 186 6.98 11.66 12.67
CA ARG A 186 8.00 10.99 13.48
C ARG A 186 8.69 9.89 12.68
N GLY A 187 10.03 9.92 12.58
CA GLY A 187 10.80 8.90 11.87
C GLY A 187 11.26 9.33 10.48
N ASP A 188 11.76 8.37 9.70
CA ASP A 188 12.23 8.57 8.34
C ASP A 188 11.16 8.13 7.33
N PHE A 189 10.73 9.05 6.47
CA PHE A 189 9.65 8.82 5.51
C PHE A 189 10.20 8.59 4.09
N SER A 190 11.52 8.39 3.92
CA SER A 190 12.06 8.04 2.60
C SER A 190 11.64 6.64 2.11
N GLU A 191 11.17 5.79 3.01
CA GLU A 191 10.77 4.40 2.76
C GLU A 191 9.44 4.11 3.50
N SER A 192 8.39 4.91 3.23
CA SER A 192 7.06 4.70 3.82
C SER A 192 6.40 3.44 3.25
N GLU A 193 5.78 2.62 4.11
CA GLU A 193 4.98 1.45 3.70
C GLU A 193 3.67 1.84 3.01
N PHE A 194 3.28 3.12 3.12
CA PHE A 194 1.97 3.63 2.75
C PHE A 194 2.03 4.67 1.63
N ASP A 195 3.12 4.73 0.87
CA ASP A 195 3.11 5.56 -0.33
C ASP A 195 1.98 5.05 -1.25
N GLU A 196 0.89 5.82 -1.37
CA GLU A 196 -0.26 5.45 -2.20
C GLU A 196 0.10 5.45 -3.70
N GLN A 197 1.25 6.03 -4.07
CA GLN A 197 1.82 5.91 -5.41
C GLN A 197 2.57 4.57 -5.60
N ALA A 198 2.87 3.86 -4.50
CA ALA A 198 3.49 2.55 -4.59
C ALA A 198 2.49 1.55 -5.19
N SER A 199 2.89 1.00 -6.33
CA SER A 199 2.19 -0.10 -6.98
C SER A 199 1.97 -1.27 -6.01
N VAL A 200 0.95 -2.09 -6.29
CA VAL A 200 0.73 -3.34 -5.52
C VAL A 200 2.02 -4.18 -5.46
N TRP A 201 2.83 -4.17 -6.50
CA TRP A 201 4.10 -4.89 -6.59
C TRP A 201 5.18 -4.37 -5.65
N GLU A 202 5.32 -3.05 -5.54
CA GLU A 202 6.23 -2.44 -4.56
C GLU A 202 5.84 -2.80 -3.14
N ARG A 203 4.54 -2.82 -2.83
CA ARG A 203 4.02 -3.27 -1.52
C ARG A 203 4.23 -4.77 -1.31
N VAL A 204 4.03 -5.57 -2.35
CA VAL A 204 4.32 -7.03 -2.35
C VAL A 204 5.80 -7.33 -2.09
N GLY A 205 6.71 -6.43 -2.46
CA GLY A 205 8.14 -6.72 -2.48
C GLY A 205 8.53 -7.66 -3.62
N ALA A 206 7.78 -7.61 -4.72
CA ALA A 206 7.99 -8.41 -5.92
C ALA A 206 7.73 -7.59 -7.17
N GLU A 207 8.11 -8.10 -8.33
CA GLU A 207 7.85 -7.46 -9.61
C GLU A 207 7.60 -8.50 -10.72
N PRO A 208 6.65 -8.25 -11.64
CA PRO A 208 6.55 -9.00 -12.88
C PRO A 208 7.75 -8.68 -13.77
N ILE A 209 8.33 -9.71 -14.39
CA ILE A 209 9.45 -9.58 -15.31
C ILE A 209 9.13 -10.25 -16.65
N GLU A 210 9.76 -9.76 -17.72
CA GLU A 210 9.71 -10.36 -19.04
C GLU A 210 11.08 -10.96 -19.42
N LEU A 211 11.10 -12.23 -19.78
CA LEU A 211 12.28 -12.95 -20.26
C LEU A 211 12.15 -13.22 -21.77
N ARG A 212 13.01 -12.59 -22.58
CA ARG A 212 12.99 -12.77 -24.05
C ARG A 212 14.08 -13.75 -24.49
N PHE A 213 13.65 -14.93 -24.93
CA PHE A 213 14.48 -15.94 -25.55
C PHE A 213 14.47 -15.80 -27.08
N ALA A 214 15.22 -16.65 -27.78
CA ALA A 214 15.31 -16.61 -29.24
C ALA A 214 14.00 -17.02 -29.93
N ASP A 215 13.19 -17.84 -29.27
CA ASP A 215 12.01 -18.51 -29.81
C ASP A 215 10.75 -18.33 -28.96
N ALA A 216 10.86 -17.72 -27.78
CA ALA A 216 9.73 -17.43 -26.90
C ALA A 216 9.98 -16.17 -26.07
N THR A 217 8.90 -15.53 -25.65
CA THR A 217 8.91 -14.50 -24.60
C THR A 217 8.06 -15.03 -23.46
N TYR A 218 8.60 -14.96 -22.25
CA TYR A 218 7.96 -15.47 -21.04
C TYR A 218 7.76 -14.35 -20.02
N LEU A 219 6.67 -14.42 -19.29
CA LEU A 219 6.34 -13.59 -18.14
C LEU A 219 6.44 -14.45 -16.87
N THR A 220 6.96 -13.88 -15.80
CA THR A 220 6.98 -14.49 -14.46
C THR A 220 7.10 -13.38 -13.43
N VAL A 221 7.16 -13.71 -12.14
CA VAL A 221 7.36 -12.75 -11.05
C VAL A 221 8.64 -13.12 -10.31
N ARG A 222 9.40 -12.13 -9.87
CA ARG A 222 10.50 -12.31 -8.91
C ARG A 222 10.27 -11.43 -7.68
N GLY A 223 10.82 -11.80 -6.54
CA GLY A 223 10.79 -11.01 -5.32
C GLY A 223 11.79 -11.53 -4.29
N ASP A 224 12.09 -10.73 -3.28
CA ASP A 224 13.06 -11.11 -2.25
C ASP A 224 12.33 -11.71 -1.04
N VAL A 225 12.56 -12.99 -0.78
CA VAL A 225 11.91 -13.73 0.30
C VAL A 225 12.88 -13.98 1.44
N SER A 226 12.40 -13.91 2.68
CA SER A 226 13.21 -14.33 3.83
C SER A 226 13.61 -15.80 3.72
N VAL A 227 14.87 -16.08 4.05
CA VAL A 227 15.44 -17.44 4.06
C VAL A 227 15.74 -17.96 5.47
N ASP A 228 15.64 -17.11 6.49
CA ASP A 228 15.78 -17.50 7.88
C ASP A 228 14.45 -17.32 8.66
N ALA A 229 14.46 -17.75 9.92
CA ALA A 229 13.27 -17.67 10.77
C ALA A 229 13.05 -16.27 11.37
N ASP A 230 14.08 -15.43 11.37
CA ASP A 230 14.10 -14.15 12.06
C ASP A 230 13.79 -12.97 11.10
N GLY A 231 13.81 -13.20 9.79
CA GLY A 231 13.57 -12.18 8.76
C GLY A 231 14.82 -11.40 8.33
N ASP A 232 16.01 -11.76 8.83
CA ASP A 232 17.21 -10.93 8.68
C ASP A 232 17.94 -11.14 7.34
N GLU A 233 17.85 -12.34 6.78
CA GLU A 233 18.45 -12.71 5.49
C GLU A 233 17.38 -12.96 4.42
N THR A 234 17.53 -12.31 3.26
CA THR A 234 16.65 -12.50 2.10
C THR A 234 17.41 -13.08 0.91
N ALA A 235 16.69 -13.81 0.05
CA ALA A 235 17.20 -14.27 -1.24
C ALA A 235 16.15 -14.04 -2.33
N THR A 236 16.62 -13.76 -3.54
CA THR A 236 15.73 -13.62 -4.70
C THR A 236 15.06 -14.96 -5.01
N ALA A 237 13.74 -14.94 -5.06
CA ALA A 237 12.90 -16.05 -5.48
C ALA A 237 12.10 -15.67 -6.73
N PHE A 238 11.63 -16.70 -7.43
CA PHE A 238 10.73 -16.56 -8.57
C PHE A 238 9.41 -17.24 -8.29
N LEU A 239 8.39 -16.91 -9.09
CA LEU A 239 7.13 -17.60 -9.12
C LEU A 239 7.37 -19.06 -9.51
N GLY A 240 7.11 -19.99 -8.59
CA GLY A 240 7.41 -21.40 -8.77
C GLY A 240 7.89 -22.07 -7.47
N ASP A 241 8.40 -23.29 -7.57
CA ASP A 241 8.93 -24.04 -6.43
C ASP A 241 10.47 -23.97 -6.39
N ASP A 242 11.11 -24.67 -5.44
CA ASP A 242 12.56 -24.63 -5.22
C ASP A 242 13.40 -25.19 -6.41
N GLN A 243 12.77 -25.68 -7.49
CA GLN A 243 13.47 -26.25 -8.65
C GLN A 243 12.94 -25.74 -10.00
N GLN A 244 11.73 -25.20 -10.04
CA GLN A 244 11.08 -24.77 -11.28
C GLN A 244 10.50 -23.37 -11.17
N VAL A 245 10.73 -22.56 -12.20
CA VAL A 245 10.06 -21.27 -12.37
C VAL A 245 8.85 -21.46 -13.27
N VAL A 246 7.68 -21.08 -12.77
CA VAL A 246 6.45 -21.01 -13.55
C VAL A 246 6.51 -19.77 -14.45
N VAL A 247 6.26 -19.97 -15.73
CA VAL A 247 6.27 -18.93 -16.76
C VAL A 247 5.00 -18.95 -17.59
N PHE A 248 4.67 -17.79 -18.16
CA PHE A 248 3.48 -17.58 -18.97
C PHE A 248 3.84 -16.87 -20.27
N THR A 249 3.07 -17.12 -21.31
CA THR A 249 3.18 -16.39 -22.60
C THR A 249 2.09 -15.34 -22.79
N ASP A 250 1.10 -15.32 -21.89
CA ASP A 250 -0.02 -14.40 -21.88
C ASP A 250 -0.14 -13.71 -20.51
N LEU A 251 -0.46 -12.42 -20.53
CA LEU A 251 -0.57 -11.60 -19.32
C LEU A 251 -1.76 -12.00 -18.45
N ALA A 252 -2.89 -12.36 -19.05
CA ALA A 252 -4.09 -12.73 -18.31
C ALA A 252 -3.89 -14.05 -17.56
N ASP A 253 -3.12 -14.98 -18.12
CA ASP A 253 -2.75 -16.22 -17.43
C ASP A 253 -1.82 -15.97 -16.24
N LEU A 254 -0.84 -15.08 -16.38
CA LEU A 254 0.00 -14.65 -15.26
C LEU A 254 -0.85 -14.01 -14.15
N ALA A 255 -1.71 -13.05 -14.51
CA ALA A 255 -2.55 -12.33 -13.56
C ALA A 255 -3.50 -13.26 -12.82
N ARG A 256 -4.16 -14.18 -13.54
CA ARG A 256 -5.00 -15.23 -12.95
C ARG A 256 -4.22 -16.11 -11.99
N TYR A 257 -3.02 -16.57 -12.37
CA TYR A 257 -2.20 -17.40 -11.50
C TYR A 257 -1.82 -16.66 -10.21
N CYS A 258 -1.38 -15.40 -10.30
CA CYS A 258 -0.97 -14.62 -9.13
C CYS A 258 -2.12 -14.36 -8.15
N ARG A 259 -3.36 -14.26 -8.64
CA ARG A 259 -4.56 -14.09 -7.80
C ARG A 259 -4.97 -15.37 -7.05
N GLU A 260 -4.70 -16.54 -7.62
CA GLU A 260 -5.33 -17.81 -7.19
C GLU A 260 -4.34 -18.81 -6.60
N ALA A 261 -3.07 -18.78 -7.00
CA ALA A 261 -2.12 -19.82 -6.66
C ALA A 261 -1.58 -19.66 -5.23
N GLU A 262 -1.61 -20.76 -4.48
CA GLU A 262 -1.10 -20.82 -3.11
C GLU A 262 0.17 -21.70 -2.98
N GLU A 263 0.52 -22.46 -4.02
CA GLU A 263 1.61 -23.44 -4.00
C GLU A 263 2.84 -22.94 -4.79
N HIS A 264 3.52 -21.91 -4.28
CA HIS A 264 4.79 -21.42 -4.82
C HIS A 264 5.59 -20.62 -3.78
N ARG A 265 6.83 -20.23 -4.10
CA ARG A 265 7.76 -19.59 -3.16
C ARG A 265 7.31 -18.19 -2.73
N LEU A 266 6.79 -17.40 -3.66
CA LEU A 266 6.41 -16.00 -3.41
C LEU A 266 5.20 -15.81 -2.49
N VAL A 267 4.41 -16.85 -2.19
CA VAL A 267 3.34 -16.75 -1.16
C VAL A 267 3.86 -16.46 0.25
N LYS A 268 5.18 -16.57 0.44
CA LYS A 268 5.86 -16.21 1.70
C LYS A 268 6.04 -14.71 1.87
N LEU A 269 5.87 -13.92 0.81
CA LEU A 269 5.87 -12.47 0.91
C LEU A 269 4.63 -12.02 1.70
N GLU A 270 4.85 -11.13 2.66
CA GLU A 270 3.82 -10.65 3.61
C GLU A 270 2.56 -10.13 2.90
N TRP A 271 2.76 -9.50 1.75
CA TRP A 271 1.74 -8.76 0.99
C TRP A 271 1.20 -9.54 -0.23
N TRP A 272 1.62 -10.79 -0.45
CA TRP A 272 1.23 -11.55 -1.66
C TRP A 272 -0.28 -11.68 -1.85
N SER A 273 -1.04 -11.87 -0.76
CA SER A 273 -2.48 -12.10 -0.83
C SER A 273 -3.28 -10.91 -1.38
N GLU A 274 -2.72 -9.70 -1.36
CA GLU A 274 -3.40 -8.52 -1.93
C GLU A 274 -3.59 -8.62 -3.45
N LEU A 275 -2.78 -9.42 -4.14
CA LEU A 275 -2.90 -9.62 -5.58
C LEU A 275 -4.28 -10.17 -5.96
N ALA A 276 -4.95 -10.90 -5.06
CA ALA A 276 -6.29 -11.44 -5.27
C ALA A 276 -7.36 -10.34 -5.51
N ASP A 277 -7.15 -9.14 -4.96
CA ASP A 277 -8.09 -8.02 -5.08
C ASP A 277 -7.80 -7.13 -6.30
N VAL A 278 -6.67 -7.34 -6.98
CA VAL A 278 -6.29 -6.56 -8.17
C VAL A 278 -7.10 -7.03 -9.38
N THR A 279 -7.99 -6.18 -9.89
CA THR A 279 -8.94 -6.57 -10.96
C THR A 279 -8.44 -6.28 -12.37
N ASP A 280 -7.53 -5.33 -12.57
CA ASP A 280 -6.96 -5.02 -13.88
C ASP A 280 -5.73 -5.91 -14.15
N ASP A 281 -5.74 -6.63 -15.27
CA ASP A 281 -4.58 -7.44 -15.68
C ASP A 281 -3.39 -6.58 -16.09
N ALA A 282 -3.63 -5.31 -16.47
CA ALA A 282 -2.56 -4.38 -16.83
C ALA A 282 -1.59 -4.12 -15.66
N ASP A 283 -2.05 -4.24 -14.42
CA ASP A 283 -1.21 -4.08 -13.23
C ASP A 283 -0.17 -5.20 -13.09
N PHE A 284 -0.37 -6.35 -13.75
CA PHE A 284 0.58 -7.48 -13.75
C PHE A 284 1.62 -7.37 -14.87
N ALA A 285 1.58 -6.31 -15.69
CA ALA A 285 2.50 -6.14 -16.82
C ALA A 285 3.90 -5.75 -16.31
N PRO A 286 4.98 -6.37 -16.82
CA PRO A 286 6.33 -5.95 -16.48
C PRO A 286 6.60 -4.50 -16.84
N ALA A 287 7.29 -3.78 -15.95
CA ALA A 287 7.82 -2.46 -16.24
C ALA A 287 8.84 -2.52 -17.40
N ALA A 288 9.09 -1.38 -18.05
CA ALA A 288 9.94 -1.33 -19.24
C ALA A 288 11.40 -1.75 -18.96
N ASP A 289 11.88 -1.51 -17.75
CA ASP A 289 13.20 -1.89 -17.22
C ASP A 289 13.24 -3.30 -16.60
N ALA A 290 12.08 -3.92 -16.38
CA ALA A 290 11.93 -5.32 -15.96
C ALA A 290 11.86 -6.31 -17.15
N ALA A 291 12.29 -5.89 -18.35
CA ALA A 291 12.33 -6.71 -19.56
C ALA A 291 13.77 -7.11 -19.94
N PHE A 292 14.09 -8.39 -19.79
CA PHE A 292 15.42 -8.95 -19.99
C PHE A 292 15.55 -9.65 -21.34
N ASP A 293 16.38 -9.11 -22.23
CA ASP A 293 16.71 -9.74 -23.52
C ASP A 293 17.86 -10.73 -23.38
N LEU A 294 17.52 -12.03 -23.41
CA LEU A 294 18.47 -13.14 -23.23
C LEU A 294 19.01 -13.68 -24.55
N ARG A 295 18.65 -13.09 -25.70
CA ARG A 295 19.13 -13.54 -27.02
C ARG A 295 20.61 -13.23 -27.26
N LYS A 296 21.18 -12.31 -26.48
CA LYS A 296 22.58 -11.89 -26.55
C LYS A 296 23.09 -11.49 -25.16
N PRO A 297 24.40 -11.62 -24.91
CA PRO A 297 24.99 -11.17 -23.65
C PRO A 297 24.70 -9.71 -23.34
N SER A 298 24.29 -9.46 -22.10
CA SER A 298 24.11 -8.13 -21.52
C SER A 298 24.29 -8.19 -20.01
N SER A 299 24.65 -7.07 -19.37
CA SER A 299 24.82 -7.03 -17.91
C SER A 299 23.51 -7.33 -17.16
N ALA A 300 22.39 -6.80 -17.66
CA ALA A 300 21.06 -7.07 -17.10
C ALA A 300 20.67 -8.55 -17.25
N GLY A 301 20.87 -9.13 -18.44
CA GLY A 301 20.61 -10.54 -18.67
C GLY A 301 21.53 -11.46 -17.85
N ALA A 302 22.80 -11.08 -17.67
CA ALA A 302 23.72 -11.81 -16.79
C ALA A 302 23.23 -11.80 -15.33
N GLY A 303 22.70 -10.67 -14.85
CA GLY A 303 22.10 -10.57 -13.52
C GLY A 303 20.96 -11.56 -13.33
N VAL A 304 19.95 -11.53 -14.22
CA VAL A 304 18.79 -12.41 -14.09
C VAL A 304 19.12 -13.89 -14.31
N LEU A 305 20.09 -14.22 -15.18
CA LEU A 305 20.56 -15.60 -15.36
C LEU A 305 21.20 -16.17 -14.10
N ARG A 306 21.98 -15.39 -13.35
CA ARG A 306 22.53 -15.81 -12.06
C ARG A 306 21.41 -16.09 -11.05
N GLN A 307 20.47 -15.16 -10.93
CA GLN A 307 19.33 -15.31 -10.02
C GLN A 307 18.50 -16.57 -10.36
N LEU A 308 18.21 -16.81 -11.64
CA LEU A 308 17.47 -17.99 -12.08
C LEU A 308 18.26 -19.28 -11.83
N ALA A 309 19.57 -19.30 -12.11
CA ALA A 309 20.41 -20.47 -11.88
C ALA A 309 20.52 -20.82 -10.39
N GLU A 310 20.71 -19.80 -9.54
CA GLU A 310 20.74 -19.95 -8.09
C GLU A 310 19.39 -20.44 -7.55
N PHE A 311 18.29 -19.80 -7.95
CA PHE A 311 16.94 -20.18 -7.53
C PHE A 311 16.59 -21.63 -7.92
N CYS A 312 16.88 -22.02 -9.17
CA CYS A 312 16.64 -23.37 -9.67
C CYS A 312 17.66 -24.41 -9.16
N GLY A 313 18.69 -23.99 -8.40
CA GLY A 313 19.75 -24.88 -7.91
C GLY A 313 20.56 -25.55 -9.02
N LEU A 314 20.79 -24.84 -10.14
CA LEU A 314 21.55 -25.36 -11.28
C LEU A 314 23.04 -25.46 -10.93
N GLU A 315 23.73 -26.48 -11.43
CA GLU A 315 25.18 -26.64 -11.28
C GLU A 315 25.98 -25.81 -12.31
N ALA A 316 25.31 -24.84 -12.95
CA ALA A 316 25.86 -24.00 -13.99
C ALA A 316 27.04 -23.15 -13.50
N ASP A 317 28.10 -23.06 -14.30
CA ASP A 317 29.20 -22.14 -14.02
C ASP A 317 28.77 -20.71 -14.37
N THR A 318 28.36 -19.95 -13.37
CA THR A 318 27.95 -18.55 -13.55
C THR A 318 29.13 -17.56 -13.59
N ASP A 319 30.34 -17.99 -13.24
CA ASP A 319 31.55 -17.15 -13.27
C ASP A 319 31.89 -16.74 -14.71
N VAL A 320 31.42 -17.50 -15.71
CA VAL A 320 31.52 -17.15 -17.14
C VAL A 320 30.89 -15.79 -17.48
N LEU A 321 30.00 -15.30 -16.61
CA LEU A 321 29.30 -14.01 -16.77
C LEU A 321 30.08 -12.80 -16.22
N ASP A 322 31.21 -13.00 -15.54
CA ASP A 322 31.93 -11.92 -14.84
C ASP A 322 32.90 -11.14 -15.76
N GLY A 323 33.05 -11.58 -17.00
CA GLY A 323 33.91 -10.96 -18.00
C GLY A 323 33.28 -9.72 -18.66
N PRO A 324 34.09 -8.73 -19.09
CA PRO A 324 33.61 -7.58 -19.86
C PRO A 324 33.06 -7.97 -21.25
N ASP A 325 33.49 -9.12 -21.77
CA ASP A 325 33.04 -9.72 -23.03
C ASP A 325 32.69 -11.19 -22.76
N VAL A 326 31.44 -11.46 -22.36
CA VAL A 326 30.95 -12.83 -22.15
C VAL A 326 30.93 -13.57 -23.48
N ASP A 327 31.50 -14.78 -23.50
CA ASP A 327 31.51 -15.63 -24.70
C ASP A 327 30.07 -16.03 -25.10
N LYS A 328 29.81 -16.12 -26.40
CA LYS A 328 28.46 -16.37 -26.91
C LYS A 328 28.02 -17.81 -26.72
N ASP A 329 28.96 -18.76 -26.78
CA ASP A 329 28.67 -20.17 -26.62
C ASP A 329 28.41 -20.43 -25.13
N ASP A 330 29.24 -19.89 -24.23
CA ASP A 330 29.02 -19.95 -22.78
C ASP A 330 27.68 -19.32 -22.36
N TRP A 331 27.33 -18.16 -22.94
CA TRP A 331 26.01 -17.53 -22.74
C TRP A 331 24.87 -18.42 -23.22
N ALA A 332 24.99 -18.99 -24.43
CA ALA A 332 23.95 -19.82 -25.02
C ALA A 332 23.73 -21.10 -24.23
N ASP A 333 24.81 -21.71 -23.71
CA ASP A 333 24.75 -22.89 -22.87
C ASP A 333 24.05 -22.59 -21.54
N LEU A 334 24.41 -21.48 -20.86
CA LEU A 334 23.73 -21.07 -19.63
C LEU A 334 22.25 -20.74 -19.85
N VAL A 335 21.92 -20.04 -20.93
CA VAL A 335 20.52 -19.75 -21.31
C VAL A 335 19.75 -21.06 -21.55
N ALA A 336 20.37 -22.06 -22.17
CA ALA A 336 19.75 -23.36 -22.39
C ALA A 336 19.53 -24.14 -21.07
N GLU A 337 20.47 -24.03 -20.13
CA GLU A 337 20.35 -24.67 -18.81
C GLU A 337 19.24 -24.02 -17.97
N VAL A 338 19.22 -22.69 -17.88
CA VAL A 338 18.13 -21.94 -17.20
C VAL A 338 16.78 -22.27 -17.82
N ARG A 339 16.71 -22.37 -19.15
CA ARG A 339 15.48 -22.75 -19.84
C ARG A 339 14.94 -24.12 -19.40
N SER A 340 15.81 -25.03 -18.97
CA SER A 340 15.40 -26.36 -18.53
C SER A 340 14.60 -26.37 -17.22
N CYS A 341 14.69 -25.30 -16.41
CA CYS A 341 13.91 -25.14 -15.19
C CYS A 341 12.65 -24.28 -15.36
N LEU A 342 12.35 -23.79 -16.57
CA LEU A 342 11.11 -23.05 -16.83
C LEU A 342 9.94 -23.99 -17.15
N ARG A 343 8.82 -23.82 -16.45
CA ARG A 343 7.57 -24.56 -16.67
C ARG A 343 6.49 -23.62 -17.19
N ASP A 344 6.12 -23.82 -18.45
CA ASP A 344 5.04 -23.06 -19.10
C ASP A 344 3.67 -23.56 -18.65
N GLU A 345 2.86 -22.68 -18.07
CA GLU A 345 1.48 -22.95 -17.59
C GLU A 345 0.42 -22.20 -18.39
N SER A 346 0.77 -21.66 -19.58
CA SER A 346 -0.19 -20.99 -20.47
C SER A 346 -1.26 -21.98 -20.96
N SER A 347 -2.54 -21.59 -20.95
CA SER A 347 -3.69 -22.47 -21.28
C SER A 347 -4.31 -22.23 -22.64
#